data_AF-A0A0F2LE35-F1
#
_entry.id   AF-A0A0F2LE35-F1
#
_cell.length_a   1.000
_cell.length_b   1.000
_cell.length_c   1.000
_cell.angle_alpha   90.00
_cell.angle_beta   90.00
_cell.angle_gamma   90.00
#
_symmetry.space_group_name_H-M   'P 1'
#
loop_
_entity.id
_entity.type
_entity.pdbx_description
1 polymer ?
#
loop_
_entity_poly.entity_id
_entity_poly.type
_entity_poly.pdbx_seq_one_letter_code
_entity_poly.pdbx_strand_id
1 'polypeptide(L)' 'MPITLDPDKLRIVLEHRFNYKICRNCGARNPPEAVKCRRCGSRNLRMKKFKRK' A
#
# COMPACT_ATOMS: atom_id res chain seq x y z
N MET A 1 12.55 -15.47 14.17
CA MET A 1 11.61 -14.76 15.07
C MET A 1 10.20 -15.08 14.60
N PRO A 2 9.40 -15.96 15.26
CA PRO A 2 8.06 -16.22 14.79
C PRO A 2 7.17 -15.08 15.30
N ILE A 3 7.06 -14.01 14.52
CA ILE A 3 6.06 -12.94 14.70
C ILE A 3 4.63 -13.46 14.39
N THR A 4 4.46 -14.76 14.15
CA THR A 4 3.36 -15.33 13.37
C THR A 4 2.15 -15.81 14.17
N LEU A 5 2.15 -15.79 15.51
CA LEU A 5 1.03 -16.38 16.27
C LEU A 5 -0.07 -15.38 16.62
N ASP A 6 0.26 -14.10 16.82
CA ASP A 6 -0.73 -13.11 17.23
C ASP A 6 -1.49 -12.53 16.03
N PRO A 7 -2.82 -12.74 15.92
CA PRO A 7 -3.61 -12.28 14.77
C PRO A 7 -3.59 -10.75 14.61
N ASP A 8 -3.52 -10.00 15.70
CA ASP A 8 -3.48 -8.53 15.67
C ASP A 8 -2.18 -7.99 15.09
N LYS A 9 -1.05 -8.57 15.48
CA LYS A 9 0.27 -8.18 14.92
C LYS A 9 0.35 -8.49 13.44
N LEU A 10 -0.23 -9.61 13.00
CA LEU A 10 -0.33 -9.94 11.57
C LEU A 10 -1.15 -8.89 10.82
N ARG A 11 -2.33 -8.49 11.34
CA ARG A 11 -3.14 -7.43 10.74
C ARG A 11 -2.35 -6.13 10.58
N ILE A 12 -1.67 -5.68 11.63
CA ILE A 12 -0.87 -4.43 11.61
C ILE A 12 0.20 -4.49 10.53
N VAL A 13 0.92 -5.62 10.42
CA VAL A 13 1.96 -5.79 9.41
C VAL A 13 1.37 -5.81 7.99
N LEU A 14 0.26 -6.53 7.79
CA LEU A 14 -0.41 -6.62 6.49
C LEU A 14 -0.90 -5.24 6.05
N GLU A 15 -1.50 -4.49 6.97
CA GLU A 15 -1.99 -3.14 6.72
C GLU A 15 -0.84 -2.20 6.38
N HIS A 16 0.20 -2.14 7.20
CA HIS A 16 1.37 -1.30 6.93
C HIS A 16 2.08 -1.66 5.59
N ARG A 17 2.11 -2.94 5.22
CA ARG A 17 2.84 -3.43 4.05
C ARG A 17 2.04 -3.32 2.74
N PHE A 18 0.72 -3.34 2.77
CA PHE A 18 -0.11 -3.41 1.57
C PHE A 18 -1.18 -2.32 1.46
N ASN A 19 -1.56 -1.65 2.56
CA ASN A 19 -2.63 -0.64 2.57
C ASN A 19 -2.16 0.73 2.06
N TYR A 20 -1.69 0.77 0.81
CA TYR A 20 -1.32 2.02 0.15
C TYR A 20 -1.48 1.94 -1.38
N LYS A 21 -1.65 3.11 -2.00
CA LYS A 21 -1.70 3.28 -3.45
C LYS A 21 -0.32 3.61 -4.02
N ILE A 22 -0.02 3.13 -5.22
CA ILE A 22 1.16 3.46 -6.01
C ILE A 22 0.70 4.22 -7.25
N CYS A 23 1.34 5.35 -7.55
CA CYS A 23 1.11 6.06 -8.80
C CYS A 23 1.69 5.28 -9.99
N ARG A 24 0.90 5.09 -11.05
CA ARG A 24 1.38 4.42 -12.27
C ARG A 24 2.35 5.27 -13.10
N ASN A 25 2.32 6.59 -12.92
CA ASN A 25 3.16 7.51 -13.69
C ASN A 25 4.52 7.72 -13.03
N CYS A 26 4.57 7.94 -11.70
CA CYS A 26 5.83 8.28 -10.99
C CYS A 26 6.24 7.28 -9.90
N GLY A 27 5.47 6.21 -9.66
CA GLY A 27 5.79 5.19 -8.66
C GLY A 27 5.65 5.62 -7.19
N ALA A 28 5.24 6.86 -6.90
CA ALA A 28 5.11 7.34 -5.53
C ALA A 28 4.07 6.53 -4.73
N ARG A 29 4.40 6.25 -3.46
CA ARG A 29 3.46 5.70 -2.46
C ARG A 29 2.56 6.82 -1.94
N ASN A 30 1.26 6.57 -1.97
CA ASN A 30 0.18 7.46 -1.57
C ASN A 30 -0.74 6.72 -0.59
N PRO A 31 -1.41 7.45 0.32
CA PRO A 31 -2.38 6.82 1.23
C PRO A 31 -3.52 6.12 0.47
N PRO A 32 -4.17 5.12 1.08
CA PRO A 32 -5.25 4.35 0.43
C PRO A 32 -6.44 5.22 0.04
N GLU A 33 -6.70 6.30 0.77
CA GLU A 33 -7.77 7.27 0.49
C GLU A 33 -7.37 8.34 -0.55
N ALA A 34 -6.12 8.35 -1.01
CA ALA A 34 -5.66 9.36 -1.96
C ALA A 34 -6.45 9.31 -3.28
N VAL A 35 -6.94 10.49 -3.70
CA VAL A 35 -7.57 10.74 -5.00
C VAL A 35 -6.53 11.15 -6.06
N LYS A 36 -5.46 11.85 -5.64
CA LYS A 36 -4.37 12.31 -6.51
C LYS A 36 -3.00 11.94 -5.94
N CYS A 37 -2.01 11.77 -6.81
CA CYS A 37 -0.63 11.53 -6.40
C CYS A 37 -0.04 12.78 -5.75
N ARG A 38 0.53 12.63 -4.54
CA ARG A 38 1.19 13.72 -3.81
C ARG A 38 2.44 14.28 -4.50
N ARG A 39 3.03 13.54 -5.45
CA ARG A 39 4.27 13.93 -6.14
C ARG A 39 4.03 14.54 -7.52
N CYS A 40 3.18 13.92 -8.34
CA CYS A 40 2.97 14.35 -9.73
C CYS A 40 1.54 14.82 -10.04
N GLY A 41 0.63 14.85 -9.07
CA GLY A 41 -0.77 15.26 -9.27
C GLY A 41 -1.66 14.30 -10.07
N SER A 42 -1.08 13.27 -10.73
CA SER A 42 -1.85 12.28 -11.50
C SER A 42 -2.87 11.54 -10.64
N ARG A 43 -4.06 11.33 -11.19
CA ARG A 43 -5.14 10.52 -10.59
C ARG A 43 -5.00 9.03 -10.92
N ASN A 44 -4.00 8.64 -11.70
CA ASN A 44 -3.75 7.25 -12.08
C ASN A 44 -2.99 6.49 -10.98
N LEU A 45 -3.72 6.18 -9.91
CA LEU A 45 -3.25 5.44 -8.74
C LEU A 45 -3.73 3.98 -8.82
N ARG A 46 -2.91 3.04 -8.32
CA ARG A 46 -3.28 1.63 -8.17
C ARG A 46 -3.00 1.15 -6.76
N MET A 47 -3.82 0.25 -6.23
CA MET A 47 -3.49 -0.43 -4.96
C MET A 47 -2.24 -1.30 -5.12
N LYS A 48 -1.50 -1.47 -4.02
CA LYS A 48 -0.40 -2.44 -3.97
C LYS A 48 -0.99 -3.87 -4.00
N LYS A 49 -0.46 -4.71 -4.89
CA LYS A 49 -0.86 -6.12 -4.98
C LYS A 49 -0.36 -6.89 -3.76
N PHE A 50 -1.22 -7.74 -3.22
CA PHE A 50 -0.89 -8.66 -2.13
C PHE A 50 0.02 -9.80 -2.58
N LYS A 51 -0.26 -10.39 -3.75
CA LYS A 51 0.53 -11.46 -4.37
C LYS A 51 1.27 -10.92 -5.59
N ARG A 52 2.55 -11.29 -5.76
CA ARG A 52 3.21 -11.24 -7.08
C ARG A 52 2.71 -12.46 -7.82
N LYS A 53 1.95 -12.25 -8.89
CA LYS A 53 1.73 -13.27 -9.92
C LYS A 53 3.02 -13.37 -10.73
#